data_AF-A0A3A6JKG9-F1
#
_entry.id   AF-A0A3A6JKG9-F1
#
_cell.length_a   1.000
_cell.length_b   1.000
_cell.length_c   1.000
_cell.angle_alpha   90.00
_cell.angle_beta   90.00
_cell.angle_gamma   90.00
#
_symmetry.space_group_name_H-M   'P 1'
#
loop_
_entity.id
_entity.type
_entity.pdbx_description
1 polymer ?
#
loop_
_entity_poly.entity_id
_entity_poly.type
_entity_poly.pdbx_seq_one_letter_code
_entity_poly.pdbx_strand_id
1 'polypeptide(L)'
;MNGIDISAWQGDAGINLAKVPFDFCIIKATEGTDYKNRYFAAHCDAVLKKKKLLGAYHYANGGDPQKEADYFLAYCKKYIGKAILVLDWEGQNNPQFGRSD
;
A
#
# COMPACT_ATOMS: atom_id res chain seq x y z
N MET A 1 -5.40 19.80 -0.81
CA MET A 1 -5.18 18.54 -0.06
C MET A 1 -3.84 17.99 -0.49
N ASN A 2 -2.98 17.60 0.46
CA ASN A 2 -1.63 17.09 0.21
C ASN A 2 -1.52 15.64 0.68
N GLY A 3 -1.10 14.74 -0.20
CA GLY A 3 -0.94 13.31 0.07
C GLY A 3 0.51 12.87 0.03
N ILE A 4 0.77 11.76 0.71
CA ILE A 4 2.01 10.99 0.56
C ILE A 4 1.67 9.52 0.29
N ASP A 5 2.53 8.82 -0.42
CA ASP A 5 2.56 7.36 -0.41
C ASP A 5 3.88 6.87 0.18
N ILE A 6 3.84 5.74 0.88
CA ILE A 6 5.02 5.16 1.54
C ILE A 6 5.01 3.64 1.44
N SER A 7 6.21 3.08 1.51
CA SER A 7 6.44 1.63 1.51
C SER A 7 7.38 1.22 2.66
N ALA A 8 7.92 0.01 2.60
CA ALA A 8 8.96 -0.40 3.52
C ALA A 8 10.22 0.46 3.43
N TRP A 9 10.53 1.04 2.26
CA TRP A 9 11.70 1.90 2.07
C TRP A 9 11.73 3.10 3.03
N GLN A 10 10.61 3.82 3.15
CA GLN A 10 10.50 4.92 4.11
C GLN A 10 10.50 4.42 5.55
N GLY A 11 9.94 3.23 5.82
CA GLY A 11 10.01 2.57 7.13
C GLY A 11 11.45 2.26 7.55
N ASP A 12 12.24 1.70 6.64
CA ASP A 12 13.67 1.38 6.83
C ASP A 12 14.52 2.63 7.03
N ALA A 13 14.18 3.71 6.33
CA ALA A 13 14.79 5.02 6.52
C ALA A 13 14.35 5.72 7.83
N GLY A 14 13.48 5.10 8.63
CA GLY A 14 13.05 5.63 9.93
C GLY A 14 12.05 6.78 9.85
N ILE A 15 11.17 6.78 8.86
CA ILE A 15 10.15 7.84 8.70
C ILE A 15 9.36 8.06 10.00
N ASN A 16 9.21 9.33 10.38
CA ASN A 16 8.37 9.72 11.50
C ASN A 16 7.11 10.44 11.01
N LEU A 17 6.01 9.70 10.88
CA LEU A 17 4.71 10.23 10.46
C LEU A 17 4.13 11.31 11.40
N ALA A 18 4.67 11.46 12.62
CA ALA A 18 4.30 12.59 13.47
C ALA A 18 4.83 13.93 12.93
N LYS A 19 5.98 13.91 12.24
CA LYS A 19 6.69 15.10 11.75
C LYS A 19 6.45 15.43 10.27
N VAL A 20 5.89 14.49 9.50
CA VAL A 20 5.55 14.72 8.08
C VAL A 20 4.16 15.35 7.98
N PRO A 21 4.01 16.52 7.30
CA PRO A 21 2.70 17.10 7.04
C PRO A 21 1.99 16.37 5.89
N PHE A 22 0.75 15.91 6.14
CA PHE A 22 -0.11 15.30 5.12
C PHE A 22 -1.59 15.34 5.53
N ASP A 23 -2.48 15.25 4.54
CA ASP A 23 -3.93 15.09 4.71
C ASP A 23 -4.36 13.62 4.58
N PHE A 24 -3.65 12.86 3.73
CA PHE A 24 -3.85 11.43 3.55
C PHE A 24 -2.52 10.70 3.30
N CYS A 25 -2.49 9.39 3.57
CA CYS A 25 -1.34 8.55 3.29
C CYS A 25 -1.77 7.21 2.69
N ILE A 26 -1.16 6.82 1.56
CA ILE A 26 -1.38 5.53 0.90
C ILE A 26 -0.18 4.63 1.20
N ILE A 27 -0.40 3.46 1.79
CA ILE A 27 0.70 2.62 2.30
C ILE A 27 0.75 1.32 1.50
N LYS A 28 1.94 0.95 1.00
CA LYS A 28 2.17 -0.36 0.36
C LYS A 28 1.78 -1.47 1.33
N ALA A 29 0.86 -2.34 0.93
CA ALA A 29 0.49 -3.52 1.70
C ALA A 29 1.27 -4.75 1.22
N THR A 30 1.25 -4.98 -0.08
CA THR A 30 1.70 -6.22 -0.72
C THR A 30 2.26 -5.96 -2.11
N GLU A 31 3.06 -6.88 -2.61
CA GLU A 31 3.54 -6.95 -4.00
C GLU A 31 3.48 -8.40 -4.45
N GLY A 32 2.89 -8.68 -5.61
CA GLY A 32 2.66 -10.04 -6.07
C GLY A 32 1.98 -10.93 -5.03
N THR A 33 2.36 -12.21 -4.95
CA THR A 33 1.74 -13.18 -4.03
C THR A 33 2.63 -13.60 -2.86
N ASP A 34 3.78 -12.95 -2.67
CA ASP A 34 4.79 -13.36 -1.69
C ASP A 34 5.25 -12.22 -0.76
N TYR A 35 5.33 -10.99 -1.25
CA TYR A 35 5.82 -9.87 -0.46
C TYR A 35 4.73 -9.19 0.37
N LYS A 36 5.02 -9.01 1.67
CA LYS A 36 4.24 -8.20 2.61
C LYS A 36 5.10 -7.08 3.18
N ASN A 37 4.58 -5.86 3.16
CA ASN A 37 5.27 -4.74 3.80
C ASN A 37 5.20 -4.87 5.33
N ARG A 38 6.34 -5.19 5.95
CA ARG A 38 6.49 -5.35 7.42
C ARG A 38 6.03 -4.16 8.26
N TYR A 39 5.96 -2.95 7.70
CA TYR A 39 5.51 -1.75 8.40
C TYR A 39 4.04 -1.41 8.17
N PHE A 40 3.33 -2.12 7.29
CA PHE A 40 2.00 -1.75 6.83
C PHE A 40 1.03 -1.44 7.97
N ALA A 41 0.82 -2.40 8.89
CA ALA A 41 -0.12 -2.22 10.00
C ALA A 41 0.27 -1.06 10.93
N ALA A 42 1.55 -0.93 11.26
CA ALA A 42 2.05 0.13 12.13
C ALA A 42 1.85 1.52 11.51
N HIS A 43 2.14 1.66 10.21
CA HIS A 43 1.92 2.91 9.48
C HIS A 43 0.42 3.23 9.36
N CYS A 44 -0.43 2.26 9.03
CA CYS A 44 -1.88 2.47 8.95
C CYS A 44 -2.46 2.93 10.30
N ASP A 45 -2.08 2.27 11.39
CA ASP A 45 -2.54 2.62 12.74
C ASP A 45 -2.06 4.03 13.14
N ALA A 46 -0.84 4.43 12.74
CA ALA A 46 -0.33 5.78 12.97
C ALA A 46 -1.11 6.86 12.20
N VAL A 47 -1.48 6.61 10.94
CA VAL A 47 -2.30 7.51 10.11
C VAL A 47 -3.69 7.68 10.72
N LEU A 48 -4.34 6.58 11.09
CA LEU A 48 -5.67 6.62 11.71
C LEU A 48 -5.67 7.30 13.08
N LYS A 49 -4.62 7.08 13.89
CA LYS A 49 -4.46 7.78 15.19
C LYS A 49 -4.34 9.29 15.02
N LYS A 50 -3.76 9.77 13.92
CA LYS A 50 -3.70 11.19 13.54
C LYS A 50 -5.01 11.71 12.92
N LYS A 51 -6.05 10.87 12.79
CA LYS A 51 -7.33 11.20 12.13
C LYS A 51 -7.16 11.68 10.69
N LYS A 52 -6.19 11.10 9.97
CA LYS A 52 -5.93 11.37 8.55
C LYS A 52 -6.56 10.27 7.69
N LEU A 53 -6.80 10.59 6.42
CA LEU A 53 -7.35 9.61 5.47
C LEU A 53 -6.29 8.57 5.11
N LEU A 54 -6.75 7.34 4.87
CA LEU A 54 -5.88 6.19 4.66
C LEU A 54 -6.14 5.58 3.28
N GLY A 55 -5.07 5.19 2.60
CA GLY A 55 -5.12 4.27 1.47
C GLY A 55 -4.18 3.09 1.72
N ALA A 56 -4.47 1.96 1.08
CA ALA A 56 -3.59 0.81 1.01
C ALA A 56 -3.42 0.44 -0.46
N TYR A 57 -2.18 0.19 -0.89
CA TYR A 57 -1.92 -0.22 -2.27
C TYR A 57 -1.26 -1.58 -2.38
N HIS A 58 -1.55 -2.26 -3.47
CA HIS A 58 -0.90 -3.49 -3.90
C HIS A 58 -0.14 -3.24 -5.19
N TYR A 59 1.14 -3.63 -5.22
CA TYR A 59 1.97 -3.55 -6.41
C TYR A 59 1.82 -4.80 -7.26
N ALA A 60 1.34 -4.64 -8.49
CA ALA A 60 1.08 -5.77 -9.38
C ALA A 60 2.39 -6.36 -9.94
N ASN A 61 2.55 -7.69 -9.87
CA ASN A 61 3.67 -8.38 -10.51
C ASN A 61 3.30 -8.96 -11.88
N GLY A 62 2.09 -8.66 -12.39
CA GLY A 62 1.60 -9.18 -13.66
C GLY A 62 1.37 -10.69 -13.67
N GLY A 63 1.20 -11.30 -12.51
CA GLY A 63 0.87 -12.71 -12.34
C GLY A 63 -0.62 -12.99 -12.51
N ASP A 64 -1.16 -13.83 -11.64
CA ASP A 64 -2.60 -14.13 -11.60
C ASP A 64 -3.33 -13.02 -10.84
N PRO A 65 -4.22 -12.23 -11.49
CA PRO A 65 -4.84 -11.07 -10.87
C PRO A 65 -5.78 -11.45 -9.73
N GLN A 66 -6.41 -12.64 -9.75
CA GLN A 66 -7.27 -13.08 -8.65
C GLN A 66 -6.43 -13.42 -7.42
N LYS A 67 -5.31 -14.15 -7.61
CA LYS A 67 -4.42 -14.50 -6.49
C LYS A 67 -3.76 -13.28 -5.87
N GLU A 68 -3.34 -12.30 -6.68
CA GLU A 68 -2.77 -11.04 -6.19
C GLU A 68 -3.81 -10.22 -5.41
N ALA A 69 -5.05 -10.13 -5.91
CA ALA A 69 -6.15 -9.49 -5.21
C ALA A 69 -6.49 -10.20 -3.88
N ASP A 70 -6.61 -11.52 -3.88
CA ASP A 70 -6.87 -12.31 -2.66
C ASP A 70 -5.76 -12.11 -1.63
N TYR A 71 -4.50 -12.10 -2.06
CA TYR A 71 -3.35 -11.88 -1.20
C TYR A 71 -3.37 -10.49 -0.55
N PHE A 72 -3.67 -9.46 -1.36
CA PHE A 72 -3.81 -8.09 -0.88
C PHE A 72 -4.95 -7.94 0.12
N LEU A 73 -6.16 -8.41 -0.23
CA LEU A 73 -7.36 -8.31 0.60
C LEU A 73 -7.20 -9.07 1.92
N ALA A 74 -6.58 -10.25 1.89
CA ALA A 74 -6.29 -11.02 3.09
C ALA A 74 -5.36 -10.26 4.04
N TYR A 75 -4.32 -9.60 3.50
CA TYR A 75 -3.36 -8.86 4.32
C TYR A 75 -3.92 -7.53 4.85
N CYS A 76 -4.71 -6.81 4.06
CA CYS A 76 -5.26 -5.51 4.44
C CYS A 76 -6.63 -5.57 5.15
N LYS A 77 -7.17 -6.77 5.40
CA LYS A 77 -8.52 -7.02 5.95
C LYS A 77 -8.95 -6.11 7.10
N LYS A 78 -8.06 -5.82 8.07
CA LYS A 78 -8.32 -4.93 9.23
C LYS A 78 -8.69 -3.49 8.83
N TYR A 79 -8.27 -3.06 7.65
CA TYR A 79 -8.36 -1.71 7.13
C TYR A 79 -9.40 -1.55 6.01
N ILE A 80 -10.04 -2.64 5.57
CA ILE A 80 -11.17 -2.57 4.64
C ILE A 80 -12.29 -1.74 5.28
N GLY A 81 -12.82 -0.78 4.52
CA GLY A 81 -13.81 0.20 5.00
C GLY A 81 -13.20 1.40 5.75
N LYS A 82 -11.89 1.38 6.03
CA LYS A 82 -11.13 2.51 6.62
C LYS A 82 -10.14 3.11 5.62
N ALA A 83 -9.67 2.29 4.68
CA ALA A 83 -8.75 2.67 3.62
C ALA A 83 -9.44 2.57 2.26
N ILE A 84 -9.09 3.46 1.34
CA ILE A 84 -9.27 3.17 -0.09
C ILE A 84 -8.28 2.07 -0.49
N LEU A 85 -8.73 1.14 -1.33
CA LEU A 85 -7.88 0.08 -1.86
C LEU A 85 -7.43 0.48 -3.26
N VAL A 86 -6.12 0.39 -3.52
CA VAL A 86 -5.50 0.88 -4.76
C VAL A 86 -4.70 -0.26 -5.39
N LEU A 87 -4.86 -0.45 -6.69
CA LEU A 87 -3.95 -1.24 -7.50
C LEU A 87 -2.87 -0.31 -8.05
N ASP A 88 -1.61 -0.60 -7.74
CA ASP A 88 -0.44 0.05 -8.30
C ASP A 88 0.02 -0.76 -9.52
N TRP A 89 -0.36 -0.28 -10.71
CA TRP A 89 -0.12 -0.91 -12.01
C TRP A 89 0.95 -0.11 -12.77
N GLU A 90 2.19 -0.56 -12.68
CA GLU A 90 3.34 0.05 -13.36
C GLU A 90 4.34 -1.03 -13.80
N GLY A 91 5.35 -0.64 -14.59
CA GLY A 91 6.11 -1.60 -15.40
C GLY A 91 7.30 -2.31 -14.74
N GLN A 92 7.81 -1.82 -13.61
CA GLN A 92 8.92 -2.50 -12.94
C GLN A 92 8.40 -3.83 -12.35
N ASN A 93 9.10 -4.94 -12.58
CA ASN A 93 8.68 -6.29 -12.12
C ASN A 93 7.28 -6.77 -12.58
N ASN A 94 6.61 -6.04 -13.48
CA ASN A 94 5.30 -6.37 -14.01
C ASN A 94 5.40 -6.57 -15.54
N PRO A 95 5.55 -7.81 -16.02
CA PRO A 95 5.67 -8.08 -17.45
C PRO A 95 4.37 -7.85 -18.24
N GLN A 96 3.24 -7.59 -17.57
CA GLN A 96 1.94 -7.34 -18.20
C GLN A 96 1.64 -5.86 -18.46
N PHE A 97 2.39 -4.96 -17.81
CA PHE A 97 2.24 -3.52 -18.04
C PHE A 97 2.49 -3.16 -19.50
N GLY A 98 1.56 -2.45 -20.13
CA GLY A 98 1.64 -2.08 -21.55
C GLY A 98 1.32 -3.23 -22.52
N ARG A 99 0.89 -4.39 -22.00
CA ARG A 99 0.48 -5.57 -22.80
C ARG A 99 -0.97 -5.97 -22.55
N SER A 100 -1.45 -5.79 -21.32
CA SER A 100 -2.74 -6.29 -20.85
C SER A 100 -3.47 -5.23 -20.00
N ASP A 101 -3.52 -4.00 -20.50
CA ASP A 101 -4.09 -2.83 -19.80
C ASP A 101 -5.63 -2.71 -19.93
#